data_AF-A0A379T1N7-F1
#
_entry.id   AF-A0A379T1N7-F1
#
_cell.length_a   1.000
_cell.length_b   1.000
_cell.length_c   1.000
_cell.angle_alpha   90.00
_cell.angle_beta   90.00
_cell.angle_gamma   90.00
#
_symmetry.space_group_name_H-M   'P 1'
#
loop_
_entity.id
_entity.type
_entity.pdbx_description
1 polymer ?
#
loop_
_entity_poly.entity_id
_entity_poly.type
_entity_poly.pdbx_seq_one_letter_code
_entity_poly.pdbx_strand_id
1 'polypeptide(L)' 'MLAIANDSHLMADLPWIAESIQLRNVYTDPLNVLQAELLYRSRLTEEQGKSPDPRVEQALMVTIAGVAAGMRNTG' A
#
# COMPACT_ATOMS: atom_id res chain seq x y z
N MET A 1 -2.14 18.30 14.56
CA MET A 1 -1.04 17.38 14.95
C MET A 1 0.29 18.10 14.93
N LEU A 2 0.90 18.42 13.78
CA LEU A 2 2.21 19.10 13.72
C LEU A 2 2.25 20.44 14.48
N ALA A 3 1.25 21.30 14.29
CA ALA A 3 1.15 22.57 15.04
C ALA A 3 0.93 22.39 16.56
N ILE A 4 0.44 21.23 16.99
CA ILE A 4 0.27 20.89 18.42
C ILE A 4 1.59 20.34 19.00
N ALA A 5 2.31 19.54 18.20
CA ALA A 5 3.64 19.03 18.53
C ALA A 5 4.76 20.09 18.38
N ASN A 6 4.44 21.24 17.77
CA ASN A 6 5.39 22.28 17.38
C ASN A 6 6.49 21.79 16.42
N ASP A 7 6.15 20.82 15.56
CA ASP A 7 7.05 20.20 14.59
C ASP A 7 6.88 20.77 13.18
N SER A 8 7.99 20.84 12.44
CA SER A 8 7.99 21.24 11.03
C SER A 8 7.61 20.12 10.07
N HIS A 9 7.75 18.85 10.49
CA HIS A 9 7.44 17.67 9.70
C HIS A 9 7.09 16.47 10.61
N LEU A 10 6.45 15.45 10.04
CA LEU A 10 6.07 14.26 10.80
C LEU A 10 7.31 13.55 11.34
N MET A 11 7.25 13.19 12.63
CA MET A 11 8.29 12.43 13.33
C MET A 11 9.65 13.12 13.41
N ALA A 12 9.66 14.45 13.58
CA ALA A 12 10.89 15.23 13.72
C ALA A 12 11.82 14.71 14.83
N ASP A 13 11.24 14.19 15.92
CA ASP A 13 11.97 13.63 17.06
C ASP A 13 12.45 12.17 16.86
N LEU A 14 12.05 11.50 15.78
CA LEU A 14 12.32 10.08 15.52
C LEU A 14 12.96 9.88 14.12
N PRO A 15 14.12 10.49 13.84
CA PRO A 15 14.69 10.57 12.50
C PRO A 15 14.98 9.19 11.88
N TRP A 16 15.45 8.23 12.69
CA TRP A 16 15.71 6.87 12.20
C TRP A 16 14.44 6.12 11.81
N ILE A 17 13.33 6.32 12.55
CA ILE A 17 12.05 5.70 12.21
C ILE A 17 11.49 6.37 10.94
N ALA A 18 11.68 7.68 10.79
CA ALA A 18 11.24 8.43 9.61
C ALA A 18 11.94 7.92 8.34
N GLU A 19 13.27 7.75 8.40
CA GLU A 19 14.07 7.17 7.31
C GLU A 19 13.63 5.73 6.98
N SER A 20 13.41 4.90 8.01
CA SER A 20 12.93 3.53 7.85
C SER A 20 11.54 3.44 7.21
N ILE A 21 10.63 4.38 7.50
CA ILE A 21 9.34 4.48 6.81
C ILE A 21 9.54 4.92 5.37
N GLN A 22 10.38 5.93 5.13
CA GLN A 22 10.60 6.47 3.79
C GLN A 22 11.19 5.44 2.84
N LEU A 23 12.14 4.62 3.31
CA LEU A 23 12.69 3.50 2.54
C LEU A 23 11.61 2.44 2.21
N ARG A 24 10.68 2.17 3.13
CA ARG A 24 9.58 1.21 2.89
C ARG A 24 8.55 1.73 1.88
N ASN A 25 8.29 3.04 1.88
CA ASN A 25 7.36 3.66 0.93
C ASN A 25 7.83 3.47 -0.52
N VAL A 26 9.14 3.60 -0.80
CA VAL A 26 9.71 3.39 -2.15
C VAL A 26 9.30 2.04 -2.76
N TYR A 27 9.22 0.99 -1.95
CA TYR A 27 8.83 -0.35 -2.41
C TYR A 27 7.33 -0.63 -2.33
N THR A 28 6.59 0.13 -1.52
CA THR A 28 5.14 -0.02 -1.35
C THR A 28 4.36 0.74 -2.42
N ASP A 29 4.88 1.86 -2.88
CA ASP A 29 4.28 2.69 -3.94
C ASP A 29 3.98 1.91 -5.24
N PRO A 30 4.93 1.16 -5.84
CA PRO A 30 4.62 0.39 -7.05
C PRO A 30 3.57 -0.70 -6.80
N LEU A 31 3.53 -1.30 -5.59
CA LEU A 31 2.52 -2.29 -5.24
C LEU A 31 1.13 -1.67 -5.12
N ASN A 32 1.02 -0.45 -4.58
CA ASN A 32 -0.26 0.27 -4.51
C ASN A 32 -0.81 0.60 -5.90
N VAL A 33 0.04 1.08 -6.81
CA VAL A 33 -0.36 1.36 -8.20
C VAL A 33 -0.82 0.10 -8.91
N LEU A 34 -0.06 -1.00 -8.77
CA LEU A 34 -0.43 -2.29 -9.34
C LEU A 34 -1.73 -2.84 -8.74
N GLN A 35 -1.90 -2.72 -7.42
CA GLN A 35 -3.11 -3.17 -6.72
C GLN A 35 -4.35 -2.44 -7.21
N ALA A 36 -4.26 -1.13 -7.49
CA ALA A 36 -5.38 -0.36 -8.03
C ALA A 36 -5.84 -0.88 -9.40
N GLU A 37 -4.90 -1.19 -10.30
CA GLU A 37 -5.20 -1.77 -11.62
C GLU A 37 -5.78 -3.19 -11.51
N LEU A 38 -5.26 -4.02 -10.59
CA LEU A 38 -5.79 -5.37 -10.35
C LEU A 38 -7.21 -5.33 -9.79
N LEU A 39 -7.50 -4.41 -8.87
CA LEU A 39 -8.86 -4.17 -8.37
C LEU A 39 -9.81 -3.73 -9.48
N TYR A 40 -9.35 -2.84 -10.36
CA TYR A 40 -10.13 -2.40 -11.51
C TYR A 40 -10.51 -3.59 -12.41
N ARG A 41 -9.54 -4.45 -12.77
CA ARG A 41 -9.81 -5.65 -13.59
C ARG A 41 -10.71 -6.66 -12.90
N SER A 42 -10.52 -6.89 -11.61
CA SER A 42 -11.35 -7.81 -10.81
C SER A 42 -12.81 -7.37 -10.85
N ARG A 43 -13.07 -6.09 -10.53
CA ARG A 43 -14.42 -5.52 -10.53
C ARG A 43 -15.06 -5.50 -11.91
N LEU A 44 -14.30 -5.16 -12.95
CA LEU A 44 -14.79 -5.21 -14.33
C LEU A 44 -15.21 -6.62 -14.77
N THR A 45 -14.46 -7.64 -14.32
CA THR A 45 -14.79 -9.05 -14.62
C THR A 45 -16.11 -9.45 -13.96
N GLU A 46 -16.30 -9.07 -12.70
CA GLU A 46 -17.54 -9.28 -11.95
C GLU A 46 -18.73 -8.55 -12.61
N GLU A 47 -18.57 -7.27 -12.98
CA GLU A 47 -19.60 -6.48 -13.66
C GLU A 47 -20.05 -7.10 -15.00
N GLN A 48 -19.12 -7.76 -15.70
CA GLN A 48 -19.40 -8.46 -16.95
C GLN A 48 -20.00 -9.86 -16.75
N GLY A 49 -20.21 -10.31 -15.51
CA GLY A 49 -20.71 -11.64 -15.18
C GLY A 49 -19.77 -12.77 -15.61
N LYS A 50 -18.47 -12.47 -15.78
CA LYS A 50 -17.45 -13.44 -16.17
C LYS A 50 -16.89 -14.14 -14.94
N SER A 51 -16.41 -15.37 -15.12
CA SER A 51 -15.64 -16.05 -14.09
C SER A 51 -14.36 -15.25 -13.77
N PRO A 52 -13.96 -15.15 -12.48
CA PRO A 52 -12.72 -14.49 -12.10
C PRO A 52 -11.49 -15.09 -12.79
N ASP A 53 -10.50 -14.25 -13.12
CA ASP A 53 -9.20 -14.71 -13.63
C ASP A 53 -8.29 -15.06 -12.44
N PRO A 54 -7.88 -16.34 -12.25
CA PRO A 54 -7.05 -16.75 -11.13
C PRO A 54 -5.71 -16.00 -11.06
N ARG A 55 -5.20 -15.50 -12.19
CA ARG A 55 -3.94 -14.73 -12.23
C ARG A 55 -4.13 -13.34 -11.64
N VAL A 56 -5.29 -12.73 -11.86
CA VAL A 56 -5.64 -11.43 -11.27
C VAL A 56 -5.81 -11.58 -9.76
N GLU A 57 -6.52 -12.62 -9.32
CA GLU A 57 -6.69 -12.91 -7.89
C GLU A 57 -5.35 -13.17 -7.19
N GLN A 58 -4.49 -14.01 -7.78
CA GLN A 58 -3.15 -14.28 -7.24
C GLN A 58 -2.29 -13.01 -7.17
N ALA A 59 -2.27 -12.22 -8.24
CA ALA A 59 -1.52 -10.97 -8.25
C ALA A 59 -2.05 -9.99 -7.18
N LEU A 60 -3.37 -9.94 -6.98
CA LEU A 60 -4.00 -9.09 -5.97
C LEU A 60 -3.62 -9.54 -4.55
N MET A 61 -3.57 -10.84 -4.29
CA MET A 61 -3.08 -11.37 -3.01
C MET A 61 -1.61 -11.02 -2.77
N VAL A 62 -0.77 -11.07 -3.81
CA VAL A 62 0.65 -10.68 -3.71
C VAL A 62 0.80 -9.20 -3.37
N THR A 63 0.03 -8.31 -3.99
CA THR A 63 0.08 -6.87 -3.65
C THR A 63 -0.42 -6.61 -2.24
N ILE A 64 -1.51 -7.27 -1.80
CA ILE A 64 -2.02 -7.15 -0.43
C ILE A 64 -0.95 -7.56 0.59
N ALA A 65 -0.34 -8.73 0.40
CA ALA A 65 0.71 -9.23 1.29
C ALA A 65 1.95 -8.31 1.30
N GLY A 66 2.36 -7.82 0.12
CA GLY A 66 3.50 -6.92 -0.01
C GLY A 66 3.27 -5.55 0.64
N VAL A 67 2.08 -4.96 0.46
CA VAL A 67 1.71 -3.70 1.12
C VAL A 67 1.65 -3.88 2.64
N ALA A 68 1.04 -4.96 3.12
CA ALA A 68 1.00 -5.26 4.56
C ALA A 68 2.41 -5.42 5.16
N ALA A 69 3.31 -6.12 4.46
CA ALA A 69 4.70 -6.26 4.89
C ALA A 69 5.47 -4.93 4.92
N GLY A 70 5.20 -4.04 3.96
CA GLY A 70 5.78 -2.68 3.90
C GLY A 70 5.26 -1.77 5.02
N MET A 71 3.96 -1.80 5.28
CA MET A 71 3.30 -0.96 6.29
C MET A 71 3.71 -1.32 7.72
N ARG A 72 3.93 -2.61 8.01
CA ARG A 72 4.17 -3.14 9.37
C ARG A 72 3.04 -2.74 10.34
N ASN A 73 3.36 -2.23 11.53
CA ASN A 73 2.41 -1.89 12.59
C ASN A 73 1.71 -0.57 12.30
N THR A 74 0.40 -0.63 12.10
CA THR A 74 -0.44 0.53 11.77
C THR A 74 -1.59 0.73 12.77
N GLY A 75 -1.54 0.05 13.92
CA GLY A 75 -2.56 0.06 14.97
C GLY A 75 -1.99 0.42 16.33
#